data_AF-A0A7Y1VBR9-F1
#
_entry.id   AF-A0A7Y1VBR9-F1
#
_cell.length_a   1.000
_cell.length_b   1.000
_cell.length_c   1.000
_cell.angle_alpha   90.00
_cell.angle_beta   90.00
_cell.angle_gamma   90.00
#
_symmetry.space_group_name_H-M   'P 1'
#
loop_
_entity.id
_entity.type
_entity.pdbx_description
1 polymer ?
#
loop_
_entity_poly.entity_id
_entity_poly.type
_entity_poly.pdbx_seq_one_letter_code
_entity_poly.pdbx_strand_id
1 'polypeptide(L)'
;MILSSCGSVNQMVSQNPLENYPDPYIVVPYSTEQDSVQSEVYMIRHRPPRSAWDSQAMAYTQFGKWNKTYTGIYHKAIPQMVWFNVKLDPQSNATYTIIASGTETMEAYFCTLMIFDSKDMDCLNPDHPKRDLVIRWANEKMNDTIELDAFLKTYRN
;
A
#
# COMPACT_ATOMS: atom_id res chain seq x y z
N MET A 1 -23.72 48.24 15.23
CA MET A 1 -23.29 47.81 13.88
C MET A 1 -22.41 46.59 14.07
N ILE A 2 -22.96 45.38 13.89
CA ILE A 2 -22.20 44.13 13.96
C ILE A 2 -21.99 43.70 12.50
N LEU A 3 -20.73 43.70 12.06
CA LEU A 3 -20.32 43.30 10.72
C LEU A 3 -19.80 41.85 10.74
N SER A 4 -20.39 41.04 9.86
CA SER A 4 -19.83 39.85 9.19
C SER A 4 -19.46 38.63 10.07
N SER A 5 -19.50 37.39 9.59
CA SER A 5 -19.62 36.92 8.21
C SER A 5 -20.28 35.54 8.22
N CYS A 6 -21.22 35.29 7.31
CA CYS A 6 -21.63 33.94 6.96
C CYS A 6 -20.43 33.27 6.25
N GLY A 7 -19.65 32.49 6.98
CA GLY A 7 -18.72 31.55 6.39
C GLY A 7 -19.53 30.41 5.78
N SER A 8 -19.69 30.43 4.46
CA SER A 8 -20.16 29.28 3.70
C SER A 8 -19.27 28.08 4.03
N VAL A 9 -19.87 27.04 4.61
CA VAL A 9 -19.24 25.73 4.76
C VAL A 9 -19.01 25.22 3.34
N ASN A 10 -17.78 25.38 2.84
CA ASN A 10 -17.36 24.63 1.67
C ASN A 10 -17.42 23.17 2.08
N GLN A 11 -18.45 22.48 1.60
CA GLN A 11 -18.57 21.04 1.61
C GLN A 11 -17.34 20.53 0.87
N MET A 12 -16.31 20.12 1.61
CA MET A 12 -15.17 19.41 1.03
C MET A 12 -15.75 18.10 0.52
N VAL A 13 -16.08 18.05 -0.76
CA VAL A 13 -16.32 16.80 -1.47
C VAL A 13 -15.01 16.04 -1.36
N SER A 14 -15.00 15.00 -0.52
CA SER A 14 -13.83 14.18 -0.28
C SER A 14 -13.57 13.33 -1.52
N GLN A 15 -12.80 13.87 -2.45
CA GLN A 15 -12.41 13.12 -3.64
C GLN A 15 -11.34 12.11 -3.26
N ASN A 16 -11.55 10.86 -3.67
CA ASN A 16 -10.52 9.83 -3.56
C ASN A 16 -9.28 10.35 -4.31
N PRO A 17 -8.09 10.44 -3.68
CA PRO A 17 -6.90 10.98 -4.33
C PRO A 17 -6.56 10.31 -5.66
N LEU A 18 -6.98 9.06 -5.86
CA LEU A 18 -6.79 8.31 -7.10
C LEU A 18 -7.80 8.66 -8.20
N GLU A 19 -8.99 9.21 -7.91
CA GLU A 19 -9.99 9.54 -8.96
C GLU A 19 -9.45 10.50 -10.02
N ASN A 20 -8.47 11.33 -9.66
CA ASN A 20 -7.85 12.31 -10.55
C ASN A 20 -6.62 11.79 -11.32
N TYR A 21 -6.21 10.52 -11.13
CA TYR A 21 -5.06 9.94 -11.83
C TYR A 21 -5.51 8.96 -12.93
N PRO A 22 -4.99 9.11 -14.16
CA PRO A 22 -5.28 8.20 -15.27
C PRO A 22 -4.71 6.79 -15.03
N ASP A 23 -3.64 6.70 -14.24
CA ASP A 23 -2.96 5.45 -13.94
C ASP A 23 -3.68 4.66 -12.83
N PRO A 24 -3.62 3.31 -12.84
CA PRO A 24 -4.22 2.48 -11.80
C PRO A 24 -3.46 2.55 -10.46
N TYR A 25 -2.33 3.25 -10.41
CA TYR A 25 -1.54 3.44 -9.22
C TYR A 25 -0.79 4.78 -9.21
N ILE A 26 -0.35 5.20 -8.02
CA ILE A 26 0.62 6.27 -7.80
C ILE A 26 1.69 5.80 -6.83
N VAL A 27 2.92 6.31 -6.95
CA VAL A 27 3.97 6.12 -5.95
C VAL A 27 4.13 7.41 -5.17
N VAL A 28 3.98 7.33 -3.84
CA VAL A 28 4.02 8.51 -2.96
C VAL A 28 4.96 8.30 -1.78
N PRO A 29 5.64 9.35 -1.32
CA PRO A 29 6.40 9.29 -0.08
C PRO A 29 5.46 9.20 1.12
N TYR A 30 5.93 8.53 2.16
CA TYR A 30 5.33 8.43 3.47
C TYR A 30 6.41 8.70 4.51
N SER A 31 6.24 9.80 5.24
CA SER A 31 7.16 10.16 6.31
C SER A 31 6.95 9.24 7.50
N THR A 32 8.04 8.62 7.95
CA THR A 32 8.13 7.90 9.21
C THR A 32 8.96 8.71 10.19
N GLU A 33 8.60 8.65 11.46
CA GLU A 33 9.42 9.21 12.53
C GLU A 33 9.80 8.08 13.46
N GLN A 34 11.11 7.86 13.61
CA GLN A 34 11.66 6.88 14.53
C GLN A 34 12.83 7.53 15.26
N ASP A 35 12.81 7.52 16.59
CA ASP A 35 13.87 8.07 17.45
C ASP A 35 14.24 9.53 17.10
N SER A 36 13.22 10.36 16.78
CA SER A 36 13.37 11.76 16.31
C SER A 36 14.07 11.92 14.96
N VAL A 37 14.30 10.82 14.23
CA VAL A 37 14.79 10.83 12.85
C VAL A 37 13.59 10.68 11.92
N GLN A 38 13.35 11.73 11.13
CA GLN A 38 12.37 11.68 10.05
C GLN A 38 13.01 10.99 8.84
N SER A 39 12.37 9.92 8.36
CA SER A 39 12.76 9.22 7.14
C SER A 39 11.60 9.20 6.16
N GLU A 40 11.90 9.11 4.87
CA GLU A 40 10.89 8.93 3.83
C GLU A 40 10.94 7.51 3.30
N VAL A 41 9.79 6.84 3.35
CA VAL A 41 9.56 5.54 2.72
C VAL A 41 8.54 5.74 1.62
N TYR A 42 8.81 5.22 0.43
CA TYR A 42 7.87 5.27 -0.67
C TYR A 42 6.90 4.08 -0.61
N MET A 43 5.66 4.34 -1.00
CA MET A 43 4.63 3.31 -1.14
C MET A 43 3.95 3.43 -2.49
N ILE A 44 3.56 2.30 -3.06
CA ILE A 44 2.61 2.28 -4.17
C ILE A 44 1.21 2.31 -3.57
N ARG A 45 0.36 3.21 -4.05
CA ARG A 45 -1.09 3.20 -3.81
C ARG A 45 -1.79 2.78 -5.07
N HIS A 46 -2.48 1.65 -5.03
CA HIS A 46 -3.30 1.14 -6.13
C HIS A 46 -4.77 1.49 -5.91
N ARG A 47 -5.47 1.75 -7.01
CA ARG A 47 -6.93 1.73 -7.01
C ARG A 47 -7.36 0.25 -6.96
N PRO A 48 -7.89 -0.24 -5.83
CA PRO A 48 -8.21 -1.65 -5.70
C PRO A 48 -9.34 -2.03 -6.66
N PRO A 49 -9.17 -3.08 -7.47
CA PRO A 49 -10.25 -3.57 -8.33
C PRO A 49 -11.48 -4.09 -7.56
N ARG A 50 -11.29 -4.60 -6.33
CA ARG A 50 -12.31 -5.34 -5.58
C ARG A 50 -12.46 -4.86 -4.14
N SER A 51 -11.35 -4.68 -3.42
CA SER A 51 -11.36 -4.34 -1.99
C SER A 51 -10.09 -3.60 -1.57
N ALA A 52 -10.17 -2.75 -0.53
CA ALA A 52 -8.97 -2.17 0.09
C ALA A 52 -7.96 -3.22 0.59
N TRP A 53 -8.38 -4.48 0.73
CA TRP A 53 -7.54 -5.62 1.09
C TRP A 53 -6.78 -6.25 -0.09
N ASP A 54 -6.98 -5.78 -1.33
CA ASP A 54 -6.46 -6.44 -2.53
C ASP A 54 -4.94 -6.59 -2.53
N SER A 55 -4.17 -5.64 -1.99
CA SER A 55 -2.71 -5.77 -1.88
C SER A 55 -2.28 -6.87 -0.90
N GLN A 56 -3.02 -7.03 0.21
CA GLN A 56 -2.76 -8.09 1.20
C GLN A 56 -3.16 -9.46 0.66
N ALA A 57 -4.31 -9.52 -0.02
CA ALA A 57 -4.77 -10.72 -0.69
C ALA A 57 -3.81 -11.12 -1.83
N MET A 58 -3.30 -10.16 -2.59
CA MET A 58 -2.30 -10.39 -3.64
C MET A 58 -1.02 -10.99 -3.05
N ALA A 59 -0.47 -10.36 -2.00
CA ALA A 59 0.72 -10.87 -1.33
C ALA A 59 0.49 -12.27 -0.73
N TYR A 60 -0.72 -12.55 -0.22
CA TYR A 60 -1.11 -13.89 0.21
C TYR A 60 -1.15 -14.89 -0.96
N THR A 61 -1.72 -14.54 -2.10
CA THR A 61 -1.75 -15.42 -3.28
C THR A 61 -0.34 -15.72 -3.78
N GLN A 62 0.59 -14.77 -3.72
CA GLN A 62 1.97 -14.99 -4.18
C GLN A 62 2.82 -15.76 -3.17
N PHE A 63 2.63 -15.53 -1.85
CA PHE A 63 3.60 -15.95 -0.83
C PHE A 63 3.01 -16.75 0.34
N GLY A 64 1.69 -16.92 0.38
CA GLY A 64 0.98 -17.55 1.49
C GLY A 64 0.85 -16.65 2.72
N LYS A 65 0.81 -17.25 3.91
CA LYS A 65 0.54 -16.50 5.16
C LYS A 65 1.70 -15.54 5.50
N TRP A 66 1.35 -14.32 5.88
CA TRP A 66 2.30 -13.30 6.33
C TRP A 66 3.04 -13.72 7.60
N ASN A 67 4.19 -13.10 7.85
CA ASN A 67 5.02 -13.35 9.03
C ASN A 67 4.61 -12.48 10.23
N LYS A 68 4.23 -11.21 9.99
CA LYS A 68 3.87 -10.25 11.05
C LYS A 68 2.69 -9.38 10.64
N THR A 69 2.00 -8.85 11.64
CA THR A 69 0.97 -7.83 11.49
C THR A 69 1.27 -6.62 12.36
N TYR A 70 0.89 -5.44 11.88
CA TYR A 70 0.93 -4.18 12.62
C TYR A 70 -0.38 -3.42 12.41
N THR A 71 -0.63 -2.39 13.23
CA THR A 71 -1.78 -1.49 13.02
C THR A 71 -1.71 -0.84 11.65
N GLY A 72 -2.87 -0.67 10.98
CA GLY A 72 -2.96 -0.03 9.67
C GLY A 72 -2.39 1.39 9.65
N ILE A 73 -1.82 1.79 8.51
CA ILE A 73 -1.18 3.10 8.34
C ILE A 73 -2.21 4.22 8.42
N TYR A 74 -3.25 4.14 7.56
CA TYR A 74 -4.29 5.17 7.48
C TYR A 74 -5.64 4.70 8.05
N HIS A 75 -5.87 3.38 8.11
CA HIS A 75 -7.12 2.81 8.61
C HIS A 75 -6.84 1.69 9.61
N LYS A 76 -7.17 1.92 10.89
CA LYS A 76 -6.87 0.96 11.98
C LYS A 76 -7.53 -0.42 11.81
N ALA A 77 -8.65 -0.51 11.09
CA ALA A 77 -9.36 -1.77 10.86
C ALA A 77 -8.69 -2.67 9.79
N ILE A 78 -7.84 -2.09 8.94
CA ILE A 78 -7.09 -2.82 7.91
C ILE A 78 -5.61 -2.82 8.31
N PRO A 79 -5.10 -3.92 8.89
CA PRO A 79 -3.74 -3.97 9.41
C PRO A 79 -2.71 -3.87 8.29
N GLN A 80 -1.46 -3.61 8.68
CA GLN A 80 -0.32 -3.87 7.83
C GLN A 80 0.07 -5.35 7.99
N MET A 81 0.37 -6.01 6.89
CA MET A 81 0.85 -7.39 6.86
C MET A 81 2.23 -7.45 6.21
N VAL A 82 3.13 -8.22 6.81
CA VAL A 82 4.54 -8.26 6.41
C VAL A 82 4.96 -9.66 6.02
N TRP A 83 5.56 -9.77 4.82
CA TRP A 83 6.23 -10.97 4.33
C TRP A 83 7.72 -10.71 4.23
N PHE A 84 8.52 -11.51 4.93
CA PHE A 84 9.98 -11.42 4.93
C PHE A 84 10.58 -12.44 3.97
N ASN A 85 11.71 -12.08 3.36
CA ASN A 85 12.54 -12.98 2.56
C ASN A 85 11.81 -13.66 1.40
N VAL A 86 10.84 -12.97 0.79
CA VAL A 86 10.09 -13.50 -0.36
C VAL A 86 10.81 -13.23 -1.67
N LYS A 87 10.62 -14.12 -2.66
CA LYS A 87 11.17 -13.95 -4.01
C LYS A 87 10.10 -13.41 -4.94
N LEU A 88 10.32 -12.25 -5.54
CA LEU A 88 9.43 -11.72 -6.58
C LEU A 88 9.56 -12.51 -7.90
N ASP A 89 10.75 -13.08 -8.13
CA ASP A 89 11.05 -13.99 -9.22
C ASP A 89 11.64 -15.30 -8.64
N PRO A 90 10.97 -16.46 -8.83
CA PRO A 90 11.45 -17.75 -8.35
C PRO A 90 12.86 -18.12 -8.87
N GLN A 91 13.26 -17.63 -10.04
CA GLN A 91 14.56 -17.90 -10.65
C GLN A 91 15.68 -17.03 -10.06
N SER A 92 15.33 -15.94 -9.38
CA SER A 92 16.28 -15.04 -8.75
C SER A 92 16.65 -15.50 -7.34
N ASN A 93 17.86 -15.17 -6.91
CA ASN A 93 18.27 -15.29 -5.50
C ASN A 93 17.96 -14.01 -4.70
N ALA A 94 17.47 -12.96 -5.36
CA ALA A 94 17.07 -11.74 -4.67
C ALA A 94 15.81 -11.99 -3.82
N THR A 95 15.88 -11.60 -2.56
CA THR A 95 14.76 -11.62 -1.64
C THR A 95 14.34 -10.21 -1.26
N TYR A 96 13.09 -10.09 -0.83
CA TYR A 96 12.44 -8.82 -0.54
C TYR A 96 11.59 -8.94 0.72
N THR A 97 11.35 -7.79 1.34
CA THR A 97 10.31 -7.62 2.35
C THR A 97 9.14 -6.87 1.72
N ILE A 98 7.95 -7.43 1.83
CA ILE A 98 6.71 -6.83 1.34
C ILE A 98 5.84 -6.44 2.52
N ILE A 99 5.40 -5.19 2.55
CA ILE A 99 4.40 -4.69 3.50
C ILE A 99 3.17 -4.29 2.71
N ALA A 100 2.05 -4.95 2.98
CA ALA A 100 0.77 -4.64 2.34
C ALA A 100 -0.24 -4.11 3.36
N SER A 101 -1.01 -3.10 2.97
CA SER A 101 -2.09 -2.53 3.77
C SER A 101 -3.17 -1.91 2.88
N GLY A 102 -4.17 -1.28 3.48
CA GLY A 102 -5.29 -0.69 2.76
C GLY A 102 -5.97 0.41 3.53
N THR A 103 -6.76 1.20 2.81
CA THR A 103 -7.56 2.31 3.36
C THR A 103 -8.93 2.26 2.72
N GLU A 104 -9.95 2.32 3.56
CA GLU A 104 -11.36 2.36 3.16
C GLU A 104 -12.08 3.27 4.14
N THR A 105 -12.16 4.55 3.77
CA THR A 105 -12.90 5.58 4.49
C THR A 105 -13.79 6.33 3.50
N MET A 106 -14.60 7.27 3.98
CA MET A 106 -15.39 8.12 3.09
C MET A 106 -14.51 8.97 2.16
N GLU A 107 -13.31 9.31 2.62
CA GLU A 107 -12.38 10.22 1.95
C GLU A 107 -11.32 9.52 1.11
N ALA A 108 -11.05 8.24 1.38
CA ALA A 108 -9.94 7.52 0.77
C ALA A 108 -10.26 6.04 0.57
N TYR A 109 -10.01 5.56 -0.65
CA TYR A 109 -10.15 4.15 -1.00
C TYR A 109 -8.99 3.70 -1.88
N PHE A 110 -8.02 3.01 -1.27
CA PHE A 110 -6.83 2.51 -1.94
C PHE A 110 -6.22 1.32 -1.19
N CYS A 111 -5.44 0.49 -1.90
CA CYS A 111 -4.56 -0.51 -1.27
C CYS A 111 -3.10 -0.10 -1.46
N THR A 112 -2.23 -0.50 -0.54
CA THR A 112 -0.83 -0.07 -0.51
C THR A 112 0.17 -1.22 -0.47
N LEU A 113 1.34 -0.97 -1.05
CA LEU A 113 2.52 -1.82 -0.99
C LEU A 113 3.76 -0.97 -0.67
N MET A 114 4.56 -1.41 0.28
CA MET A 114 5.96 -1.01 0.45
C MET A 114 6.84 -2.24 0.20
N ILE A 115 7.98 -2.03 -0.44
CA ILE A 115 8.84 -3.11 -0.89
C ILE A 115 10.28 -2.74 -0.58
N PHE A 116 10.95 -3.58 0.21
CA PHE A 116 12.35 -3.40 0.58
C PHE A 116 13.17 -4.56 0.03
N ASP A 117 14.41 -4.29 -0.36
CA ASP A 117 15.33 -5.36 -0.75
C ASP A 117 15.91 -6.07 0.48
N SER A 118 16.76 -7.07 0.25
CA SER A 118 17.41 -7.83 1.32
C SER A 118 18.39 -7.02 2.18
N LYS A 119 18.67 -5.77 1.83
CA LYS A 119 19.50 -4.82 2.59
C LYS A 119 18.65 -3.75 3.28
N ASP A 120 17.33 -3.97 3.34
CA ASP A 120 16.34 -3.03 3.87
C ASP A 120 16.30 -1.69 3.12
N MET A 121 16.78 -1.66 1.87
CA MET A 121 16.67 -0.49 1.01
C MET A 121 15.28 -0.41 0.40
N ASP A 122 14.65 0.76 0.50
CA ASP A 122 13.36 1.03 -0.12
C ASP A 122 13.46 0.91 -1.64
N CYS A 123 12.80 -0.11 -2.20
CA CYS A 123 12.83 -0.37 -3.63
C CYS A 123 12.03 0.64 -4.44
N LEU A 124 11.14 1.42 -3.82
CA LEU A 124 10.26 2.38 -4.48
C LEU A 124 10.86 3.79 -4.52
N ASN A 125 11.95 4.01 -3.78
CA ASN A 125 12.75 5.22 -3.83
C ASN A 125 13.20 5.50 -5.27
N PRO A 126 13.06 6.75 -5.78
CA PRO A 126 13.47 7.15 -7.14
C PRO A 126 14.87 6.72 -7.57
N ASP A 127 15.82 6.66 -6.64
CA ASP A 127 17.22 6.34 -6.90
C ASP A 127 17.53 4.84 -6.78
N HIS A 128 16.55 4.01 -6.42
CA HIS A 128 16.78 2.58 -6.24
C HIS A 128 16.93 1.86 -7.59
N PRO A 129 18.00 1.08 -7.82
CA PRO A 129 18.32 0.50 -9.13
C PRO A 129 17.29 -0.51 -9.64
N LYS A 130 16.46 -1.07 -8.74
CA LYS A 130 15.42 -2.05 -9.08
C LYS A 130 14.00 -1.45 -9.08
N ARG A 131 13.87 -0.13 -8.97
CA ARG A 131 12.57 0.55 -8.81
C ARG A 131 11.55 0.14 -9.86
N ASP A 132 11.92 0.27 -11.14
CA ASP A 132 11.01 -0.01 -12.24
C ASP A 132 10.60 -1.48 -12.31
N LEU A 133 11.52 -2.39 -11.97
CA LEU A 133 11.23 -3.83 -11.90
C LEU A 133 10.18 -4.12 -10.83
N VAL A 134 10.35 -3.52 -9.65
CA VAL A 134 9.45 -3.75 -8.50
C VAL A 134 8.08 -3.12 -8.73
N ILE A 135 8.01 -1.92 -9.29
CA ILE A 135 6.74 -1.26 -9.65
C ILE A 135 6.01 -2.09 -10.71
N ARG A 136 6.70 -2.57 -11.74
CA ARG A 136 6.11 -3.41 -12.78
C ARG A 136 5.55 -4.70 -12.19
N TRP A 137 6.35 -5.40 -11.38
CA TRP A 137 5.91 -6.62 -10.68
C TRP A 137 4.65 -6.36 -9.85
N ALA A 138 4.64 -5.29 -9.03
CA ALA A 138 3.49 -4.96 -8.20
C ALA A 138 2.25 -4.70 -9.04
N ASN A 139 2.38 -3.95 -10.14
CA ASN A 139 1.25 -3.66 -11.02
C ASN A 139 0.74 -4.89 -11.77
N GLU A 140 1.63 -5.75 -12.26
CA GLU A 140 1.23 -7.02 -12.88
C GLU A 140 0.46 -7.90 -11.88
N LYS A 141 0.97 -8.06 -10.65
CA LYS A 141 0.33 -8.91 -9.63
C LYS A 141 -0.97 -8.37 -9.07
N MET A 142 -1.14 -7.05 -9.00
CA MET A 142 -2.42 -6.44 -8.62
C MET A 142 -3.51 -6.65 -9.66
N ASN A 143 -3.15 -6.86 -10.94
CA ASN A 143 -4.09 -7.13 -12.03
C ASN A 143 -4.32 -8.63 -12.29
N ASP A 144 -3.52 -9.50 -11.68
CA ASP A 144 -3.68 -10.96 -11.76
C ASP A 144 -4.93 -11.45 -10.99
N THR A 145 -5.21 -12.75 -11.11
CA THR A 145 -6.18 -13.42 -10.24
C THR A 145 -5.67 -13.41 -8.79
N ILE A 146 -6.49 -12.93 -7.87
CA ILE A 146 -6.18 -12.82 -6.45
C ILE A 146 -7.20 -13.63 -5.65
N GLU A 147 -6.74 -14.43 -4.71
CA GLU A 147 -7.55 -15.33 -3.89
C GLU A 147 -8.12 -14.60 -2.66
N LEU A 148 -8.95 -13.58 -2.88
CA LEU A 148 -9.49 -12.73 -1.81
C LEU A 148 -10.25 -13.52 -0.73
N ASP A 149 -11.09 -14.48 -1.12
CA ASP A 149 -11.87 -15.27 -0.17
C ASP A 149 -11.00 -16.18 0.69
N ALA A 150 -9.98 -16.81 0.10
CA ALA A 150 -9.04 -17.67 0.82
C ALA A 150 -8.20 -16.85 1.80
N PHE A 151 -7.76 -15.66 1.38
CA PHE A 151 -7.09 -14.69 2.22
C PHE A 151 -7.97 -14.27 3.41
N LEU A 152 -9.19 -13.79 3.17
CA LEU A 152 -10.10 -13.32 4.23
C LEU A 152 -10.46 -14.44 5.21
N LYS A 153 -10.62 -15.68 4.72
CA LYS A 153 -10.81 -16.86 5.57
C LYS A 153 -9.58 -17.12 6.44
N THR A 154 -8.38 -17.02 5.88
CA THR A 154 -7.13 -17.21 6.65
C THR A 154 -6.90 -16.10 7.67
N TYR A 155 -7.32 -14.87 7.38
CA TYR A 155 -7.19 -13.73 8.29
C TYR A 155 -8.15 -13.79 9.48
N ARG A 156 -9.36 -14.31 9.28
CA ARG A 156 -10.40 -14.38 10.33
C ARG A 156 -10.23 -15.56 11.30
N ASN A 157 -9.34 -16.51 10.99
CA ASN A 157 -9.09 -17.72 11.80
C ASN A 157 -7.69 -17.69 12.42
#